data_AF-A0AAN7SB80-F1
#
_entry.id   AF-A0AAN7SB80-F1
#
_cell.length_a   1.000
_cell.length_b   1.000
_cell.length_c   1.000
_cell.angle_alpha   90.00
_cell.angle_beta   90.00
_cell.angle_gamma   90.00
#
_symmetry.space_group_name_H-M   'P 1'
#
loop_
_entity.id
_entity.type
_entity.pdbx_description
1 polymer ?
#
loop_
_entity_poly.entity_id
_entity_poly.type
_entity_poly.pdbx_seq_one_letter_code
_entity_poly.pdbx_strand_id
1 'polypeptide(L)'
;MAIQSIEERFQQLEQHNILFGFLYDISNINKKTHADILTDCKHLETSLTHNANKDIDAYDLCNELQVVARRLPKPLSPSYVLLYIVQQKLEDCVPNVVVSLRILLTLPVSMASGERSFSKLKLIKTYLRSTMSQNRLVDLATISIECDYASTLELKELVESFARKKARKIKF
;
A
#
# COMPACT_ATOMS: atom_id res chain seq x y z
N MET A 1 22.64 4.57 -6.48
CA MET A 1 21.65 3.47 -6.41
C MET A 1 20.60 3.66 -5.32
N ALA A 2 20.91 3.73 -4.01
CA ALA A 2 19.86 3.85 -2.99
C ALA A 2 19.13 5.22 -2.96
N ILE A 3 19.83 6.33 -3.23
CA ILE A 3 19.22 7.68 -3.25
C ILE A 3 18.32 7.87 -4.49
N GLN A 4 18.77 7.38 -5.65
CA GLN A 4 18.01 7.44 -6.90
C GLN A 4 16.68 6.65 -6.80
N SER A 5 16.69 5.50 -6.11
CA SER A 5 15.45 4.75 -5.82
C SER A 5 14.50 5.46 -4.85
N ILE A 6 14.97 6.41 -4.03
CA ILE A 6 14.12 7.21 -3.14
C ILE A 6 13.47 8.35 -3.94
N GLU A 7 14.25 9.02 -4.79
CA GLU A 7 13.76 10.06 -5.71
C GLU A 7 12.64 9.52 -6.62
N GLU A 8 12.86 8.35 -7.23
CA GLU A 8 11.88 7.68 -8.08
C GLU A 8 10.58 7.35 -7.32
N ARG A 9 10.66 6.98 -6.04
CA ARG A 9 9.47 6.68 -5.22
C ARG A 9 8.74 7.92 -4.77
N PHE A 10 9.47 9.00 -4.46
CA PHE A 10 8.85 10.29 -4.15
C PHE A 10 8.07 10.81 -5.36
N GLN A 11 8.65 10.69 -6.57
CA GLN A 11 7.94 10.98 -7.82
C GLN A 11 6.71 10.08 -8.00
N GLN A 12 6.80 8.79 -7.68
CA GLN A 12 5.63 7.88 -7.74
C GLN A 12 4.52 8.28 -6.75
N LEU A 13 4.88 8.73 -5.54
CA LEU A 13 3.92 9.24 -4.56
C LEU A 13 3.25 10.53 -5.04
N GLU A 14 3.99 11.41 -5.70
CA GLU A 14 3.46 12.63 -6.30
C GLU A 14 2.49 12.31 -7.45
N GLN A 15 2.84 11.37 -8.32
CA GLN A 15 1.94 10.84 -9.37
C GLN A 15 0.67 10.21 -8.77
N HIS A 16 0.80 9.46 -7.67
CA HIS A 16 -0.34 8.92 -6.94
C HIS A 16 -1.25 10.04 -6.41
N ASN A 17 -0.68 11.11 -5.85
CA ASN A 17 -1.47 12.25 -5.36
C ASN A 17 -2.15 13.01 -6.51
N ILE A 18 -1.53 13.10 -7.68
CA ILE A 18 -2.18 13.67 -8.88
C ILE A 18 -3.37 12.81 -9.30
N LEU A 19 -3.19 11.48 -9.32
CA LEU A 19 -4.20 10.55 -9.80
C LEU A 19 -5.39 10.38 -8.85
N PHE A 20 -5.13 10.28 -7.55
CA PHE A 20 -6.16 10.05 -6.52
C PHE A 20 -6.53 11.31 -5.74
N GLY A 21 -5.92 12.47 -6.06
CA GLY A 21 -6.06 13.72 -5.30
C GLY A 21 -7.52 14.15 -5.08
N PHE A 22 -8.37 13.96 -6.09
CA PHE A 22 -9.79 14.31 -6.01
C PHE A 22 -10.60 13.43 -5.05
N LEU A 23 -10.09 12.24 -4.68
CA LEU A 23 -10.72 11.33 -3.73
C LEU A 23 -10.36 11.64 -2.27
N TYR A 24 -9.35 12.49 -2.02
CA TYR A 24 -9.00 12.93 -0.65
C TYR A 24 -10.06 13.81 0.00
N ASP A 25 -10.84 14.54 -0.81
CA ASP A 25 -11.95 15.37 -0.35
C ASP A 25 -13.18 15.19 -1.25
N ILE A 26 -13.87 14.07 -1.06
CA ILE A 26 -15.10 13.73 -1.79
C ILE A 26 -16.20 14.77 -1.54
N SER A 27 -16.19 15.47 -0.39
CA SER A 27 -17.21 16.50 -0.11
C SER A 27 -17.07 17.72 -1.04
N ASN A 28 -15.87 17.99 -1.54
CA ASN A 28 -15.60 19.08 -2.47
C ASN A 28 -16.01 18.77 -3.92
N ILE A 29 -16.36 17.51 -4.22
CA ILE A 29 -16.82 17.08 -5.56
C ILE A 29 -18.09 17.85 -5.96
N ASN A 30 -18.98 18.18 -5.01
CA ASN A 30 -20.18 18.96 -5.28
C ASN A 30 -19.89 20.40 -5.78
N LYS A 31 -18.65 20.90 -5.65
CA LYS A 31 -18.26 22.23 -6.13
C LYS A 31 -17.66 22.21 -7.54
N LYS A 32 -17.32 21.03 -8.06
CA LYS A 32 -16.78 20.84 -9.41
C LYS A 32 -17.91 20.62 -10.40
N THR A 33 -17.67 20.90 -11.69
CA THR A 33 -18.64 20.53 -12.72
C THR A 33 -18.57 19.02 -12.98
N HIS A 34 -19.66 18.45 -13.51
CA HIS A 34 -19.67 17.04 -13.92
C HIS A 34 -18.56 16.73 -14.94
N ALA A 35 -18.27 17.66 -15.85
CA ALA A 35 -17.21 17.48 -16.85
C ALA A 35 -15.83 17.37 -16.21
N ASP A 36 -15.54 18.19 -15.19
CA ASP A 36 -14.26 18.15 -14.48
C ASP A 36 -14.09 16.83 -13.72
N ILE A 37 -15.13 16.39 -13.00
CA ILE A 37 -15.11 15.12 -12.24
C ILE A 37 -14.92 13.94 -13.19
N LEU A 38 -15.64 13.93 -14.31
CA LEU A 38 -15.52 12.86 -15.31
C LEU A 38 -14.11 12.82 -15.92
N THR A 39 -13.47 13.98 -16.08
CA THR A 39 -12.09 14.06 -16.57
C THR A 39 -11.13 13.42 -15.58
N ASP A 40 -11.26 13.74 -14.29
CA ASP A 40 -10.49 13.10 -13.20
C ASP A 40 -10.74 11.57 -13.18
N CYS A 41 -11.99 11.13 -13.31
CA CYS A 41 -12.35 9.71 -13.32
C CYS A 41 -11.79 8.96 -14.54
N LYS A 42 -11.79 9.56 -15.73
CA LYS A 42 -11.20 8.98 -16.95
C LYS A 42 -9.69 8.83 -16.86
N HIS A 43 -9.02 9.80 -16.23
CA HIS A 43 -7.60 9.68 -15.93
C HIS A 43 -7.33 8.49 -15.01
N LEU A 44 -8.12 8.34 -13.93
CA LEU A 44 -8.00 7.21 -13.02
C LEU A 44 -8.28 5.87 -13.70
N GLU A 45 -9.36 5.76 -14.49
CA GLU A 45 -9.71 4.57 -15.26
C GLU A 45 -8.56 4.16 -16.19
N THR A 46 -7.99 5.12 -16.93
CA THR A 46 -6.88 4.85 -17.85
C THR A 46 -5.67 4.29 -17.10
N SER A 47 -5.34 4.84 -15.93
CA SER A 47 -4.23 4.35 -15.10
C SER A 47 -4.50 2.99 -14.45
N LEU A 48 -5.76 2.65 -14.21
CA LEU A 48 -6.20 1.36 -13.66
C LEU A 48 -6.69 0.38 -14.75
N THR A 49 -6.35 0.64 -16.01
CA THR A 49 -6.64 -0.25 -17.12
C THR A 49 -5.37 -1.01 -17.50
N HIS A 50 -5.46 -2.34 -17.54
CA HIS A 50 -4.40 -3.17 -18.09
C HIS A 50 -4.94 -4.04 -19.22
N ASN A 51 -4.41 -3.85 -20.42
CA ASN A 51 -4.90 -4.43 -21.67
C ASN A 51 -6.37 -4.02 -21.94
N ALA A 52 -7.30 -4.97 -21.81
CA ALA A 52 -8.73 -4.76 -21.99
C ALA A 52 -9.52 -4.77 -20.68
N ASN A 53 -8.87 -5.08 -19.55
CA ASN A 53 -9.51 -5.16 -18.25
C ASN A 53 -9.35 -3.83 -17.52
N LYS A 54 -10.46 -3.30 -17.04
CA LYS A 54 -10.52 -2.07 -16.25
C LYS A 54 -10.99 -2.41 -14.86
N ASP A 55 -10.31 -1.91 -13.84
CA ASP A 55 -10.71 -2.12 -12.45
C ASP A 55 -11.92 -1.25 -12.05
N ILE A 56 -12.15 -0.17 -12.79
CA ILE A 56 -13.24 0.80 -12.56
C ILE A 56 -13.81 1.30 -13.89
N ASP A 57 -15.06 1.76 -13.89
CA ASP A 57 -15.69 2.52 -14.97
C ASP A 57 -15.77 4.00 -14.59
N ALA A 58 -15.28 4.89 -15.46
CA ALA A 58 -15.21 6.32 -15.16
C ALA A 58 -16.58 7.01 -15.09
N TYR A 59 -17.56 6.57 -15.87
CA TYR A 59 -18.90 7.15 -15.88
C TYR A 59 -19.65 6.75 -14.61
N ASP A 60 -19.60 5.47 -14.26
CA ASP A 60 -20.19 4.97 -13.02
C ASP A 60 -19.50 5.59 -11.80
N LEU A 61 -18.17 5.64 -11.77
CA LEU A 61 -17.42 6.30 -10.70
C LEU A 61 -17.84 7.77 -10.52
N CYS A 62 -17.97 8.53 -11.61
CA CYS A 62 -18.39 9.92 -11.56
C CYS A 62 -19.79 10.07 -10.96
N ASN A 63 -20.73 9.22 -11.37
CA ASN A 63 -22.11 9.22 -10.85
C ASN A 63 -22.15 8.83 -9.37
N GLU A 64 -21.48 7.74 -9.01
CA GLU A 64 -21.38 7.25 -7.64
C GLU A 64 -20.77 8.30 -6.71
N LEU A 65 -19.69 8.98 -7.13
CA LEU A 65 -19.05 10.04 -6.34
C LEU A 65 -19.99 11.20 -6.06
N GLN A 66 -20.80 11.61 -7.04
CA GLN A 66 -21.81 12.66 -6.81
C GLN A 66 -22.90 12.21 -5.84
N VAL A 67 -23.32 10.95 -5.91
CA VAL A 67 -24.30 10.38 -4.96
C VAL A 67 -23.72 10.34 -3.55
N VAL A 68 -22.50 9.85 -3.40
CA VAL A 68 -21.81 9.78 -2.09
C VAL A 68 -21.59 11.18 -1.53
N ALA A 69 -21.07 12.12 -2.34
CA ALA A 69 -20.79 13.49 -1.91
C ALA A 69 -22.04 14.21 -1.39
N ARG A 70 -23.24 13.91 -1.90
CA ARG A 70 -24.50 14.47 -1.40
C ARG A 70 -25.01 13.83 -0.11
N ARG A 71 -24.64 12.58 0.16
CA ARG A 71 -25.08 11.82 1.34
C ARG A 71 -24.14 11.97 2.54
N LEU A 72 -22.91 12.45 2.31
CA LEU A 72 -21.95 12.64 3.39
C LEU A 72 -22.44 13.72 4.36
N PRO A 73 -22.52 13.41 5.68
CA PRO A 73 -22.99 14.37 6.68
C PRO A 73 -21.99 15.51 6.94
N LYS A 74 -20.71 15.28 6.65
CA LYS A 74 -19.61 16.22 6.85
C LYS A 74 -18.42 15.84 5.95
N PRO A 75 -17.49 16.77 5.69
CA PRO A 75 -16.20 16.42 5.12
C PRO A 75 -15.49 15.39 5.99
N LEU A 76 -15.13 14.27 5.37
CA LEU A 76 -14.50 13.11 6.00
C LEU A 76 -13.25 12.73 5.20
N SER A 77 -12.25 12.16 5.88
CA SER A 77 -11.11 11.57 5.19
C SER A 77 -11.54 10.32 4.40
N PRO A 78 -10.77 9.90 3.38
CA PRO A 78 -11.10 8.74 2.55
C PRO A 78 -11.39 7.45 3.34
N SER A 79 -10.64 7.23 4.42
CA SER A 79 -10.84 6.09 5.34
C SER A 79 -12.20 6.13 6.04
N TYR A 80 -12.63 7.30 6.52
CA TYR A 80 -13.94 7.47 7.14
C TYR A 80 -15.08 7.43 6.12
N VAL A 81 -14.85 7.87 4.88
CA VAL A 81 -15.83 7.71 3.79
C VAL A 81 -16.05 6.23 3.48
N LEU A 82 -14.97 5.44 3.36
CA LEU A 82 -15.08 4.00 3.15
C LEU A 82 -15.80 3.32 4.33
N LEU A 83 -15.45 3.69 5.57
CA LEU A 83 -16.14 3.18 6.76
C LEU A 83 -17.63 3.53 6.77
N TYR A 84 -17.99 4.76 6.37
CA TYR A 84 -19.38 5.19 6.26
C TYR A 84 -20.15 4.37 5.22
N ILE A 85 -19.58 4.13 4.04
CA ILE A 85 -20.20 3.30 2.99
C ILE A 85 -20.52 1.89 3.51
N VAL A 86 -19.56 1.28 4.21
CA VAL A 86 -19.72 -0.05 4.83
C VAL A 86 -20.80 -0.04 5.90
N GLN A 87 -20.78 0.95 6.81
CA GLN A 87 -21.76 1.05 7.90
C GLN A 87 -23.19 1.27 7.38
N GLN A 88 -23.36 1.98 6.27
CA GLN A 88 -24.65 2.22 5.64
C GLN A 88 -25.05 1.14 4.63
N LYS A 89 -24.24 0.08 4.45
CA LYS A 89 -24.44 -0.99 3.47
C LYS A 89 -24.64 -0.48 2.04
N LEU A 90 -23.84 0.51 1.64
CA LEU A 90 -23.89 1.11 0.31
C LEU A 90 -22.88 0.50 -0.67
N GLU A 91 -22.13 -0.53 -0.26
CA GLU A 91 -21.04 -1.13 -1.05
C GLU A 91 -21.49 -1.58 -2.44
N ASP A 92 -22.64 -2.25 -2.53
CA ASP A 92 -23.20 -2.72 -3.80
C ASP A 92 -23.76 -1.59 -4.67
N CYS A 93 -24.07 -0.44 -4.06
CA CYS A 93 -24.60 0.73 -4.77
C CYS A 93 -23.50 1.62 -5.34
N VAL A 94 -22.29 1.59 -4.75
CA VAL A 94 -21.15 2.43 -5.15
C VAL A 94 -19.85 1.63 -5.31
N PRO A 95 -19.85 0.55 -6.13
CA PRO A 95 -18.73 -0.37 -6.22
C PRO A 95 -17.45 0.30 -6.73
N ASN A 96 -17.53 1.22 -7.71
CA ASN A 96 -16.36 1.88 -8.27
C ASN A 96 -15.70 2.83 -7.25
N VAL A 97 -16.50 3.53 -6.44
CA VAL A 97 -15.99 4.35 -5.33
C VAL A 97 -15.29 3.48 -4.29
N VAL A 98 -15.87 2.33 -3.92
CA VAL A 98 -15.27 1.41 -2.96
C VAL A 98 -13.92 0.88 -3.46
N VAL A 99 -13.85 0.43 -4.72
CA VAL A 99 -12.60 -0.04 -5.33
C VAL A 99 -11.56 1.08 -5.34
N SER A 100 -11.94 2.27 -5.80
CA SER A 100 -11.04 3.43 -5.88
C SER A 100 -10.48 3.82 -4.50
N LEU A 101 -11.33 3.86 -3.47
CA LEU A 101 -10.93 4.17 -2.10
C LEU A 101 -10.02 3.09 -1.49
N ARG A 102 -10.28 1.81 -1.77
CA ARG A 102 -9.42 0.72 -1.33
C ARG A 102 -8.04 0.80 -1.96
N ILE A 103 -7.95 1.08 -3.26
CA ILE A 103 -6.67 1.27 -3.94
C ILE A 103 -5.92 2.46 -3.34
N LEU A 104 -6.59 3.61 -3.19
CA LEU A 104 -6.02 4.82 -2.56
C LEU A 104 -5.45 4.57 -1.16
N LEU A 105 -6.15 3.81 -0.32
CA LEU A 105 -5.73 3.57 1.07
C LEU A 105 -4.63 2.52 1.19
N THR A 106 -4.47 1.64 0.20
CA THR A 106 -3.48 0.56 0.23
C THR A 106 -2.14 0.97 -0.39
N LEU A 107 -2.15 1.76 -1.47
CA LEU A 107 -0.94 2.12 -2.21
C LEU A 107 0.12 2.86 -1.36
N PRO A 108 -0.20 3.93 -0.58
CA PRO A 108 0.78 4.60 0.27
C PRO A 108 1.35 3.70 1.36
N VAL A 109 0.53 2.80 1.91
CA VAL A 109 0.95 1.86 2.97
C VAL A 109 1.96 0.85 2.42
N SER A 110 1.70 0.32 1.23
CA SER A 110 2.64 -0.58 0.54
C SER A 110 3.96 0.11 0.20
N MET A 111 3.92 1.37 -0.27
CA MET A 111 5.13 2.15 -0.55
C MET A 111 5.96 2.39 0.72
N ALA A 112 5.33 2.86 1.81
CA ALA A 112 6.01 3.12 3.08
C ALA A 112 6.60 1.84 3.71
N SER A 113 5.89 0.71 3.62
CA SER A 113 6.39 -0.59 4.08
C SER A 113 7.60 -1.05 3.27
N GLY A 114 7.55 -0.87 1.94
CA GLY A 114 8.68 -1.09 1.06
C GLY A 114 9.89 -0.24 1.46
N GLU A 115 9.71 1.06 1.66
CA GLU A 115 10.80 1.98 2.06
C GLU A 115 11.45 1.59 3.39
N ARG A 116 10.66 1.26 4.42
CA ARG A 116 11.20 0.76 5.69
C ARG A 116 12.05 -0.49 5.47
N SER A 117 11.55 -1.43 4.67
CA SER A 117 12.24 -2.69 4.36
C SER A 117 13.57 -2.44 3.62
N PHE A 118 13.58 -1.56 2.63
CA PHE A 118 14.78 -1.17 1.90
C PHE A 118 15.79 -0.38 2.75
N SER A 119 15.30 0.46 3.68
CA SER A 119 16.14 1.19 4.63
C SER A 119 16.86 0.23 5.58
N LYS A 120 16.15 -0.77 6.12
CA LYS A 120 16.75 -1.85 6.92
C LYS A 120 17.77 -2.65 6.14
N LEU A 121 17.45 -3.05 4.90
CA LEU A 121 18.39 -3.72 4.00
C LEU A 121 19.67 -2.91 3.75
N LYS A 122 19.54 -1.60 3.55
CA LYS A 122 20.68 -0.69 3.39
C LYS A 122 21.54 -0.66 4.65
N LEU A 123 20.92 -0.53 5.83
CA LEU A 123 21.63 -0.57 7.11
C LEU A 123 22.38 -1.90 7.30
N ILE A 124 21.77 -3.05 7.01
CA ILE A 124 22.42 -4.37 7.10
C ILE A 124 23.65 -4.43 6.18
N LYS A 125 23.52 -4.01 4.91
CA LYS A 125 24.63 -3.97 3.96
C LYS A 125 25.75 -3.03 4.39
N THR A 126 25.40 -1.83 4.86
CA THR A 126 26.38 -0.81 5.27
C THR A 126 27.09 -1.20 6.56
N TYR A 127 26.36 -1.68 7.57
CA TYR A 127 26.90 -2.10 8.86
C TYR A 127 27.84 -3.31 8.72
N LEU A 128 27.44 -4.32 7.93
CA LEU A 128 28.25 -5.53 7.77
C LEU A 128 29.34 -5.41 6.71
N ARG A 129 29.33 -4.35 5.89
CA ARG A 129 30.29 -4.03 4.81
C ARG A 129 30.88 -5.27 4.10
N SER A 130 30.04 -6.25 3.80
CA SER A 130 30.46 -7.60 3.39
C SER A 130 29.88 -8.01 2.04
N THR A 131 30.71 -8.67 1.24
CA THR A 131 30.26 -9.55 0.16
C THR A 131 29.63 -10.80 0.79
N MET A 132 28.33 -10.74 1.07
CA MET A 132 27.56 -11.88 1.56
C MET A 132 26.74 -12.54 0.46
N SER A 133 26.44 -13.84 0.61
CA SER A 133 25.55 -14.54 -0.31
C SER A 133 24.13 -13.99 -0.22
N GLN A 134 23.41 -14.02 -1.35
CA GLN A 134 22.05 -13.49 -1.44
C GLN A 134 21.10 -14.13 -0.41
N ASN A 135 21.25 -15.44 -0.15
CA ASN A 135 20.43 -16.15 0.82
C ASN A 135 20.59 -15.57 2.23
N ARG A 136 21.84 -15.39 2.69
CA ARG A 136 22.12 -14.85 4.03
C ARG A 136 21.62 -13.40 4.17
N LEU A 137 21.68 -12.62 3.09
CA LEU A 137 21.14 -11.26 3.07
C LEU A 137 19.63 -11.25 3.25
N VAL A 138 18.92 -12.10 2.50
CA VAL A 138 17.45 -12.22 2.59
C VAL A 138 17.05 -12.64 4.00
N ASP A 139 17.69 -13.66 4.56
CA ASP A 139 17.38 -14.15 5.91
C ASP A 139 17.53 -13.05 6.99
N LEU A 140 18.64 -12.30 6.95
CA LEU A 140 18.88 -11.20 7.89
C LEU A 140 17.92 -10.03 7.68
N ALA A 141 17.55 -9.75 6.43
CA ALA A 141 16.57 -8.71 6.11
C ALA A 141 15.20 -9.07 6.66
N THR A 142 14.76 -10.32 6.48
CA THR A 142 13.50 -10.82 7.03
C THR A 142 13.46 -10.68 8.55
N ILE A 143 14.51 -11.08 9.26
CA ILE A 143 14.60 -10.93 10.72
C ILE A 143 14.56 -9.44 11.13
N SER A 144 15.20 -8.55 10.37
CA SER A 144 15.25 -7.13 10.69
C SER A 144 13.95 -6.37 10.38
N ILE A 145 13.21 -6.79 9.35
CA ILE A 145 11.89 -6.26 9.00
C ILE A 145 10.87 -6.71 10.04
N GLU A 146 10.85 -8.01 10.33
CA GLU A 146 9.96 -8.65 11.31
C GLU A 146 10.55 -8.62 12.73
N CYS A 147 11.33 -7.58 13.07
CA CYS A 147 12.06 -7.52 14.34
C CYS A 147 11.13 -7.61 15.56
N ASP A 148 9.94 -7.03 15.47
CA ASP A 148 8.94 -7.06 16.54
C ASP A 148 8.48 -8.50 16.79
N TYR A 149 8.20 -9.26 15.72
CA TYR A 149 7.88 -10.68 15.83
C TYR A 149 9.10 -11.50 16.27
N ALA A 150 10.28 -11.24 15.72
CA ALA A 150 11.52 -11.93 16.08
C ALA A 150 11.88 -11.73 17.57
N SER A 151 11.53 -10.60 18.16
CA SER A 151 11.74 -10.33 19.60
C SER A 151 10.88 -11.20 20.51
N THR A 152 9.79 -11.77 19.99
CA THR A 152 8.94 -12.72 20.73
C THR A 152 9.50 -14.14 20.77
N LEU A 153 10.52 -14.44 19.95
CA LEU A 153 11.14 -15.76 19.91
C LEU A 153 12.08 -15.97 21.10
N GLU A 154 11.92 -17.10 21.80
CA GLU A 154 12.88 -17.50 22.84
C GLU A 154 14.18 -18.00 22.22
N LEU A 155 15.20 -17.13 22.21
CA LEU A 155 16.51 -17.46 21.66
C LEU A 155 17.17 -18.68 22.33
N LYS A 156 16.88 -18.93 23.62
CA LYS A 156 17.43 -20.10 24.34
C LYS A 156 16.89 -21.40 23.77
N GLU A 157 15.59 -21.53 23.61
CA GLU A 157 14.98 -22.70 22.98
C GLU A 157 15.44 -22.89 21.54
N LEU A 158 15.57 -21.79 20.80
CA LEU A 158 16.07 -21.83 19.43
C LEU A 158 17.50 -22.39 19.36
N VAL A 159 18.40 -21.92 20.23
CA VAL A 159 19.78 -22.39 20.32
C VAL A 159 19.83 -23.88 20.68
N GLU A 160 19.04 -24.31 21.67
CA GLU A 160 18.96 -25.73 22.03
C GLU A 160 18.43 -26.59 20.89
N SER A 161 17.37 -26.17 20.21
CA SER A 161 16.79 -26.89 19.08
C SER A 161 17.79 -27.03 17.93
N PHE A 162 18.58 -25.97 17.67
CA PHE A 162 19.61 -25.95 16.64
C PHE A 162 20.77 -26.87 17.01
N ALA A 163 21.21 -26.84 18.27
CA ALA A 163 22.23 -27.74 18.80
C ALA A 163 21.81 -29.21 18.69
N ARG A 164 20.57 -29.55 19.08
CA ARG A 164 20.02 -30.92 18.96
C ARG A 164 19.96 -31.40 17.50
N LYS A 165 19.61 -30.52 16.55
CA LYS A 165 19.60 -30.86 15.12
C LYS A 165 21.00 -31.06 14.53
N LYS A 166 21.99 -30.26 14.95
CA LYS A 166 23.38 -30.35 14.47
C LYS A 166 24.13 -31.56 15.07
N ALA A 167 23.85 -31.91 16.31
CA ALA A 167 24.42 -33.07 16.99
C ALA A 167 24.10 -34.41 16.28
N ARG A 168 22.97 -34.51 15.57
CA ARG A 168 22.59 -35.72 14.81
C ARG A 168 23.40 -35.95 13.52
N LYS A 169 24.27 -35.03 13.10
CA LYS A 169 25.14 -35.21 11.92
C LYS A 169 26.50 -35.82 12.23
N ILE A 170 26.81 -36.13 13.48
CA ILE A 170 28.03 -36.88 13.82
C ILE A 170 27.69 -38.37 13.76
N LYS A 171 27.91 -38.98 12.60
CA LYS A 171 28.16 -40.43 12.51
C LYS A 171 29.66 -40.60 12.29
N PHE A 172 30.33 -41.14 13.31
CA PHE A 172 31.66 -41.73 13.17
C PHE A 172 31.59 -42.98 12.29
#